data_AF-A0A533U7H7-F1
#
_entry.id   AF-A0A533U7H7-F1
#
_cell.length_a   1.000
_cell.length_b   1.000
_cell.length_c   1.000
_cell.angle_alpha   90.00
_cell.angle_beta   90.00
_cell.angle_gamma   90.00
#
_symmetry.space_group_name_H-M   'P 1'
#
loop_
_entity.id
_entity.type
_entity.pdbx_description
1 polymer ?
#
loop_
_entity_poly.entity_id
_entity_poly.type
_entity_poly.pdbx_seq_one_letter_code
_entity_poly.pdbx_strand_id
1 'polypeptide(L)'
;MTLDDEFRKMMKETIESELEAISKYPKDPASKNFWEYESQFDFEYGWHIGYLEAMLFTSFLQLRKKVPDRNEEFEIKQTIATHSREIKKILSKRKT
;
A
#
# COMPACT_ATOMS: atom_id res chain seq x y z
N MET A 1 -5.32 0.42 21.27
CA MET A 1 -6.25 -0.74 21.16
C MET A 1 -5.75 -1.60 20.00
N THR A 2 -6.26 -2.82 19.81
CA THR A 2 -5.98 -3.61 18.59
C THR A 2 -7.08 -3.37 17.57
N LEU A 3 -6.79 -3.54 16.28
CA LEU A 3 -7.81 -3.39 15.24
C LEU A 3 -8.89 -4.45 15.42
N ASP A 4 -10.15 -4.06 15.26
CA ASP A 4 -11.28 -4.99 15.21
C ASP A 4 -11.32 -5.77 13.89
N ASP A 5 -12.08 -6.86 13.87
CA ASP A 5 -12.14 -7.80 12.75
C ASP A 5 -12.74 -7.17 11.48
N GLU A 6 -13.67 -6.23 11.64
CA GLU A 6 -14.28 -5.49 10.53
C GLU A 6 -13.21 -4.69 9.77
N PHE A 7 -12.39 -3.94 10.52
CA PHE A 7 -11.33 -3.14 9.93
C PHE A 7 -10.22 -4.01 9.34
N ARG A 8 -9.83 -5.09 10.02
CA ARG A 8 -8.85 -6.07 9.48
C ARG A 8 -9.31 -6.66 8.15
N LYS A 9 -10.60 -6.98 8.03
CA LYS A 9 -11.17 -7.50 6.78
C LYS A 9 -11.07 -6.47 5.66
N MET A 10 -11.49 -5.23 5.92
CA MET A 10 -11.41 -4.14 4.95
C MET A 10 -9.96 -3.87 4.52
N MET A 11 -9.00 -3.91 5.46
CA MET A 11 -7.59 -3.77 5.13
C MET A 11 -7.12 -4.85 4.15
N LYS A 12 -7.50 -6.10 4.39
CA LYS A 12 -7.12 -7.22 3.52
C LYS A 12 -7.69 -7.02 2.12
N GLU A 13 -8.97 -6.67 2.00
CA GLU A 13 -9.62 -6.40 0.71
C GLU A 13 -8.96 -5.23 -0.04
N THR A 14 -8.58 -4.17 0.68
CA THR A 14 -7.89 -3.01 0.11
C THR A 14 -6.51 -3.39 -0.44
N ILE A 15 -5.74 -4.17 0.33
CA ILE A 15 -4.42 -4.63 -0.10
C ILE A 15 -4.55 -5.55 -1.31
N GLU A 16 -5.48 -6.51 -1.29
CA GLU A 16 -5.71 -7.43 -2.41
C GLU A 16 -6.11 -6.67 -3.69
N SER A 17 -6.97 -5.66 -3.57
CA SER A 17 -7.37 -4.80 -4.69
C SER A 17 -6.17 -4.04 -5.27
N GLU A 18 -5.29 -3.51 -4.42
CA GLU A 18 -4.08 -2.82 -4.87
C GLU A 18 -3.10 -3.79 -5.55
N LEU A 19 -2.89 -5.00 -5.01
CA LEU A 19 -2.07 -6.02 -5.65
C LEU A 19 -2.59 -6.39 -7.05
N GLU A 20 -3.91 -6.49 -7.20
CA GLU A 20 -4.55 -6.73 -8.48
C GLU A 20 -4.33 -5.55 -9.45
N ALA A 21 -4.51 -4.31 -8.98
CA ALA A 21 -4.27 -3.11 -9.77
C ALA A 21 -2.82 -3.04 -10.26
N ILE A 22 -1.86 -3.23 -9.34
CA ILE A 22 -0.42 -3.36 -9.60
C ILE A 22 -0.19 -4.38 -10.73
N SER A 23 -0.83 -5.54 -10.69
CA SER A 23 -0.62 -6.58 -11.70
C SER A 23 -1.13 -6.22 -13.11
N LYS A 24 -2.11 -5.33 -13.21
CA LYS A 24 -2.79 -4.98 -14.47
C LYS A 24 -2.20 -3.75 -15.15
N TYR A 25 -1.76 -2.76 -14.39
CA TYR A 25 -1.29 -1.51 -14.96
C TYR A 25 0.19 -1.59 -15.35
N PRO A 26 0.53 -1.12 -16.57
CA PRO A 26 1.93 -1.03 -16.98
C PRO A 26 2.67 -0.04 -16.08
N LYS A 27 4.01 -0.07 -16.14
CA LYS A 27 4.85 0.96 -15.52
C LYS A 27 4.42 2.31 -16.06
N ASP A 28 4.49 3.34 -15.23
CA ASP A 28 4.26 4.72 -15.68
C ASP A 28 5.60 5.36 -16.10
N PRO A 29 5.97 5.34 -17.39
CA PRO A 29 7.22 5.95 -17.85
C PRO A 29 7.20 7.48 -17.71
N ALA A 30 6.02 8.11 -17.61
CA ALA A 30 5.90 9.56 -17.49
C ALA A 30 6.25 10.05 -16.07
N SER A 31 6.33 9.16 -15.08
CA SER A 31 6.71 9.53 -13.71
C SER A 31 8.08 10.20 -13.63
N LYS A 32 9.04 9.89 -14.53
CA LYS A 32 10.34 10.58 -14.62
C LYS A 32 10.25 12.05 -15.03
N ASN A 33 9.13 12.48 -15.61
CA ASN A 33 8.94 13.89 -15.94
C ASN A 33 8.64 14.75 -14.71
N PHE A 34 8.24 14.11 -13.60
CA PHE A 34 7.81 14.78 -12.37
C PHE A 34 8.69 14.43 -11.17
N TRP A 35 9.28 13.24 -11.16
CA TRP A 35 10.05 12.71 -10.04
C TRP A 35 11.45 12.30 -10.47
N GLU A 36 12.45 12.74 -9.71
CA GLU A 36 13.82 12.27 -9.84
C GLU A 36 14.03 11.01 -9.00
N TYR A 37 14.42 9.92 -9.65
CA TYR A 37 14.81 8.68 -8.98
C TYR A 37 15.83 7.90 -9.82
N GLU A 38 16.73 7.21 -9.11
CA GLU A 38 17.74 6.34 -9.71
C GLU A 38 17.13 5.02 -10.19
N SER A 39 16.18 4.48 -9.44
CA SER A 39 15.54 3.18 -9.69
C SER A 39 14.03 3.33 -9.77
N GLN A 40 13.46 3.12 -10.97
CA GLN A 40 12.00 3.08 -11.18
C GLN A 40 11.34 2.08 -10.24
N PHE A 41 11.99 0.93 -10.07
CA PHE A 41 11.47 -0.17 -9.27
C PHE A 41 11.34 0.23 -7.80
N ASP A 42 12.38 0.84 -7.23
CA ASP A 42 12.36 1.24 -5.82
C ASP A 42 11.41 2.42 -5.60
N PHE A 43 11.31 3.33 -6.58
CA PHE A 43 10.33 4.41 -6.57
C PHE A 43 8.89 3.87 -6.54
N GLU A 44 8.51 3.01 -7.48
CA GLU A 44 7.17 2.43 -7.55
C GLU A 44 6.86 1.58 -6.30
N TYR A 45 7.85 0.81 -5.83
CA TYR A 45 7.70 0.04 -4.60
C TYR A 45 7.41 0.95 -3.40
N GLY A 46 8.19 2.01 -3.20
CA GLY A 46 7.95 2.99 -2.14
C GLY A 46 6.61 3.69 -2.28
N TRP A 47 6.24 4.08 -3.50
CA TRP A 47 4.96 4.71 -3.82
C TRP A 47 3.77 3.84 -3.41
N HIS A 48 3.75 2.57 -3.81
CA HIS A 48 2.64 1.66 -3.48
C HIS A 48 2.54 1.38 -1.97
N ILE A 49 3.68 1.26 -1.26
CA ILE A 49 3.66 1.10 0.20
C ILE A 49 3.08 2.36 0.87
N GLY A 50 3.55 3.55 0.49
CA GLY A 50 3.06 4.81 1.04
C GLY A 50 1.58 5.06 0.70
N TYR A 51 1.16 4.70 -0.52
CA TYR A 51 -0.24 4.77 -0.95
C TYR A 51 -1.14 3.89 -0.08
N LEU A 52 -0.75 2.64 0.18
CA LEU A 52 -1.50 1.73 1.06
C LEU A 52 -1.59 2.26 2.49
N GLU A 53 -0.50 2.80 3.04
CA GLU A 53 -0.53 3.43 4.37
C GLU A 53 -1.51 4.61 4.41
N ALA A 54 -1.43 5.51 3.44
CA ALA A 54 -2.30 6.68 3.36
C ALA A 54 -3.78 6.30 3.19
N MET A 55 -4.07 5.34 2.31
CA MET A 55 -5.40 4.79 2.09
C MET A 55 -5.98 4.19 3.37
N LEU A 56 -5.24 3.31 4.04
CA LEU A 56 -5.74 2.62 5.23
C LEU A 56 -5.89 3.56 6.42
N PHE A 57 -4.99 4.52 6.62
CA PHE A 57 -5.17 5.55 7.66
C PHE A 57 -6.38 6.44 7.39
N THR A 58 -6.61 6.80 6.12
CA THR A 58 -7.79 7.60 5.74
C THR A 58 -9.07 6.81 5.98
N SER A 59 -9.12 5.53 5.58
CA SER A 59 -10.26 4.65 5.85
C SER A 59 -10.51 4.48 7.35
N PHE A 60 -9.45 4.32 8.15
CA PHE A 60 -9.57 4.24 9.61
C PHE A 60 -10.20 5.51 10.18
N LEU A 61 -9.69 6.68 9.77
CA LEU A 61 -10.22 7.97 10.19
C LEU A 61 -11.69 8.13 9.82
N GLN A 62 -12.08 7.73 8.61
CA GLN A 62 -13.45 7.87 8.14
C GLN A 62 -14.42 6.95 8.88
N LEU A 63 -14.03 5.70 9.16
CA LEU A 63 -14.87 4.70 9.82
C LEU A 63 -14.96 4.93 11.33
N ARG A 64 -13.82 5.21 11.97
CA ARG A 64 -13.71 5.30 13.43
C ARG A 64 -13.78 6.73 13.97
N LYS A 65 -13.80 7.73 13.07
CA LYS A 65 -13.83 9.18 13.41
C LYS A 65 -12.68 9.62 14.33
N LYS A 66 -11.55 8.90 14.28
CA LYS A 66 -10.32 9.21 15.00
C LYS A 66 -9.10 8.79 14.19
N VAL A 67 -7.95 9.39 14.47
CA VAL A 67 -6.66 8.86 14.00
C VAL A 67 -6.34 7.55 14.74
N PRO A 68 -5.65 6.60 14.10
CA PRO A 68 -5.18 5.40 14.80
C PRO A 68 -4.21 5.79 15.91
N ASP A 69 -4.30 5.10 17.05
CA ASP A 69 -3.28 5.16 18.08
C ASP A 69 -2.02 4.39 17.66
N ARG A 70 -0.94 4.46 18.43
CA ARG A 70 0.34 3.84 18.08
C ARG A 70 0.24 2.32 17.84
N ASN A 71 -0.62 1.62 18.57
CA ASN A 71 -0.76 0.18 18.42
C ASN A 71 -1.58 -0.15 17.16
N GLU A 72 -2.65 0.60 16.91
CA GLU A 72 -3.46 0.49 15.69
C GLU A 72 -2.60 0.82 14.44
N GLU A 73 -1.81 1.89 14.50
CA GLU A 73 -0.89 2.30 13.44
C GLU A 73 0.17 1.22 13.16
N PHE A 74 0.79 0.69 14.23
CA PHE A 74 1.77 -0.39 14.12
C PHE A 74 1.17 -1.62 13.45
N GLU A 75 -0.05 -1.99 13.83
CA GLU A 75 -0.72 -3.16 13.29
C GLU A 75 -1.09 -2.99 11.80
N ILE A 76 -1.53 -1.79 11.40
CA ILE A 76 -1.75 -1.44 9.99
C ILE A 76 -0.45 -1.62 9.20
N LYS A 77 0.63 -0.99 9.66
CA LYS A 77 1.95 -1.04 9.00
C LYS A 77 2.51 -2.45 8.94
N GLN A 78 2.35 -3.23 10.00
CA GLN A 78 2.77 -4.63 10.02
C GLN A 78 2.01 -5.47 8.99
N THR A 79 0.72 -5.22 8.82
CA THR A 79 -0.10 -5.92 7.82
C THR A 79 0.27 -5.52 6.39
N ILE A 80 0.62 -4.26 6.13
CA ILE A 80 1.17 -3.86 4.82
C ILE A 80 2.53 -4.53 4.60
N ALA A 81 3.38 -4.54 5.64
CA ALA A 81 4.72 -5.13 5.57
C ALA A 81 4.70 -6.63 5.27
N THR A 82 3.70 -7.39 5.73
CA THR A 82 3.57 -8.82 5.39
C THR A 82 3.29 -9.05 3.90
N HIS A 83 2.61 -8.10 3.24
CA HIS A 83 2.31 -8.15 1.80
C HIS A 83 3.38 -7.47 0.92
N SER A 84 4.35 -6.80 1.54
CA SER A 84 5.43 -6.09 0.82
C SER A 84 6.22 -6.99 -0.15
N ARG A 85 6.42 -8.27 0.21
CA ARG A 85 7.10 -9.25 -0.66
C ARG A 85 6.30 -9.55 -1.93
N GLU A 86 4.98 -9.54 -1.84
CA GLU A 86 4.10 -9.79 -2.99
C GLU A 86 4.11 -8.58 -3.93
N ILE A 87 4.03 -7.36 -3.39
CA ILE A 87 4.20 -6.11 -4.15
C ILE A 87 5.52 -6.15 -4.93
N LYS A 88 6.62 -6.45 -4.24
CA LYS A 88 7.96 -6.55 -4.83
C LYS A 88 7.99 -7.59 -5.97
N LYS A 89 7.39 -8.76 -5.73
CA LYS A 89 7.31 -9.85 -6.72
C LYS A 89 6.48 -9.45 -7.94
N ILE A 90 5.33 -8.80 -7.78
CA ILE A 90 4.50 -8.37 -8.90
C ILE A 90 5.22 -7.31 -9.72
N LEU A 91 5.80 -6.29 -9.08
CA LEU A 91 6.58 -5.24 -9.73
C LEU A 91 7.72 -5.83 -10.58
N SER A 92 8.45 -6.82 -10.05
CA SER A 92 9.56 -7.46 -10.77
C SER A 92 9.13 -8.20 -12.04
N LYS A 93 7.86 -8.62 -12.11
CA LYS A 93 7.27 -9.34 -13.24
C LYS A 93 6.62 -8.43 -14.27
N ARG A 94 6.40 -7.14 -13.95
CA ARG A 94 5.88 -6.18 -14.94
C ARG A 94 6.95 -5.95 -15.99
N LYS A 95 6.73 -6.49 -17.19
CA LYS A 95 7.56 -6.18 -18.36
C LYS A 95 7.46 -4.69 -18.68
N THR A 96 8.59 -4.11 -19.08
CA THR A 96 8.71 -2.76 -19.66
C THR A 96 7.74 -2.56 -20.81
#